data_AF-A0A1G0I7K9-F1
#
_entry.id   AF-A0A1G0I7K9-F1
#
_cell.length_a   1.000
_cell.length_b   1.000
_cell.length_c   1.000
_cell.angle_alpha   90.00
_cell.angle_beta   90.00
_cell.angle_gamma   90.00
#
_symmetry.space_group_name_H-M   'P 1'
#
loop_
_entity.id
_entity.type
_entity.pdbx_description
1 polymer ?
#
loop_
_entity_poly.entity_id
_entity_poly.type
_entity_poly.pdbx_seq_one_letter_code
_entity_poly.pdbx_strand_id
1 'polypeptide(L)'
;MTMTDTNITAPSAEGQAKPTPAPVVAWSYTLRTEGGGWLAQVVLTSDGMFSAVSDWGNFSYAWRAFGQKEGRDFRDFILALGVDYFGQKMVNGMAYVANSRKIEAACHKFTEKVLPVLKEALKAEGRSA
;
A
#
# COMPACT_ATOMS: atom_id res chain seq x y z
N MET A 1 33.55 14.39 -58.27
CA MET A 1 32.16 14.85 -58.12
C MET A 1 31.26 13.67 -58.40
N THR A 2 30.85 12.98 -57.35
CA THR A 2 29.74 12.01 -57.35
C THR A 2 29.36 11.81 -55.89
N MET A 3 28.24 12.44 -55.50
CA MET A 3 27.55 12.15 -54.26
C MET A 3 26.76 10.86 -54.45
N THR A 4 26.86 9.94 -53.49
CA THR A 4 25.92 8.83 -53.36
C THR A 4 25.27 8.95 -51.98
N ASP A 5 24.08 9.55 -51.97
CA ASP A 5 23.17 9.53 -50.83
C ASP A 5 22.56 8.14 -50.71
N THR A 6 23.07 7.33 -49.78
CA THR A 6 22.42 6.09 -49.38
C THR A 6 21.33 6.44 -48.38
N ASN A 7 20.10 6.53 -48.88
CA ASN A 7 18.90 6.70 -48.07
C ASN A 7 18.62 5.39 -47.31
N ILE A 8 19.06 5.28 -46.05
CA ILE A 8 18.73 4.16 -45.16
C ILE A 8 17.43 4.52 -44.43
N THR A 9 16.31 4.04 -44.95
CA THR A 9 15.04 3.99 -44.22
C THR A 9 15.22 3.08 -43.00
N ALA A 10 15.23 3.67 -41.80
CA ALA A 10 15.16 2.92 -40.56
C ALA A 10 13.82 2.16 -40.50
N PRO A 11 13.79 0.85 -40.19
CA PRO A 11 12.54 0.16 -39.93
C PRO A 11 11.90 0.80 -38.68
N SER A 12 10.67 1.30 -38.84
CA SER A 12 9.86 1.78 -37.74
C SER A 12 9.77 0.69 -36.67
N ALA A 13 10.14 1.03 -35.44
CA ALA A 13 10.03 0.14 -34.29
C ALA A 13 8.55 -0.22 -34.09
N GLU A 14 8.15 -1.38 -34.59
CA GLU A 14 6.85 -1.98 -34.33
C GLU A 14 6.66 -2.11 -32.82
N GLY A 15 5.51 -1.62 -32.35
CA GLY A 15 5.19 -1.45 -30.94
C GLY A 15 5.30 -2.77 -30.18
N GLN A 16 6.30 -2.87 -29.30
CA GLN A 16 6.30 -3.87 -28.24
C GLN A 16 5.07 -3.60 -27.35
N ALA A 17 4.12 -4.53 -27.35
CA ALA A 17 3.00 -4.50 -26.43
C ALA A 17 3.56 -4.45 -25.00
N LYS A 18 3.15 -3.44 -24.23
CA LYS A 18 3.55 -3.29 -22.83
C LYS A 18 3.15 -4.59 -22.11
N PRO A 19 4.06 -5.25 -21.36
CA PRO A 19 3.73 -6.51 -20.69
C PRO A 19 2.50 -6.32 -19.80
N THR A 20 1.54 -7.23 -19.92
CA THR A 20 0.35 -7.24 -19.07
C THR A 20 0.80 -7.35 -17.61
N PRO A 21 0.40 -6.43 -16.72
CA PRO A 21 0.80 -6.49 -15.33
C PRO A 21 0.27 -7.77 -14.68
N ALA A 22 1.05 -8.34 -13.76
CA ALA A 22 0.64 -9.51 -12.99
C ALA A 22 -0.67 -9.23 -12.22
N PRO A 23 -1.52 -10.25 -12.00
CA PRO A 23 -2.75 -10.08 -11.23
C PRO A 23 -2.46 -9.64 -9.81
N VAL A 24 -3.25 -8.70 -9.30
CA VAL A 24 -3.15 -8.20 -7.93
C VAL A 24 -3.97 -9.10 -7.00
N VAL A 25 -3.32 -9.63 -5.97
CA VAL A 25 -3.97 -10.38 -4.88
C VAL A 25 -4.38 -9.40 -3.77
N ALA A 26 -5.55 -9.62 -3.17
CA ALA A 26 -6.04 -8.87 -2.02
C ALA A 26 -6.28 -9.79 -0.81
N TRP A 27 -5.93 -9.29 0.38
CA TRP A 27 -6.14 -9.95 1.67
C TRP A 27 -7.01 -9.07 2.55
N SER A 28 -8.06 -9.66 3.13
CA SER A 28 -9.07 -8.95 3.92
C SER A 28 -9.06 -9.42 5.37
N TYR A 29 -8.96 -8.47 6.29
CA TYR A 29 -8.81 -8.71 7.72
C TYR A 29 -9.94 -8.03 8.48
N THR A 30 -10.76 -8.82 9.17
CA THR A 30 -11.70 -8.29 10.17
C THR A 30 -11.03 -8.31 11.52
N LEU A 31 -10.62 -7.14 12.00
CA LEU A 31 -9.93 -6.98 13.26
C LEU A 31 -10.93 -6.83 14.40
N ARG A 32 -10.58 -7.41 15.56
CA ARG A 32 -11.40 -7.38 16.77
C ARG A 32 -10.60 -6.81 17.94
N THR A 33 -11.30 -6.20 18.89
CA THR A 33 -10.74 -5.84 20.20
C THR A 33 -10.49 -7.10 21.02
N GLU A 34 -9.73 -6.98 22.12
CA GLU A 34 -9.52 -8.08 23.08
C GLU A 34 -10.85 -8.65 23.61
N GLY A 35 -11.86 -7.80 23.80
CA GLY A 35 -13.22 -8.20 24.20
C GLY A 35 -14.09 -8.75 23.06
N GLY A 36 -13.53 -8.99 21.86
CA GLY A 36 -14.26 -9.53 20.71
C GLY A 36 -15.11 -8.52 19.94
N GLY A 37 -15.12 -7.24 20.33
CA GLY A 37 -15.81 -6.17 19.63
C GLY A 37 -15.21 -5.94 18.24
N TRP A 38 -16.01 -5.45 17.28
CA TRP A 38 -15.46 -5.04 15.98
C TRP A 38 -14.51 -3.85 16.16
N LEU A 39 -13.34 -3.90 15.49
CA LEU A 39 -12.34 -2.84 15.57
C LEU A 39 -12.15 -2.13 14.22
N ALA A 40 -11.91 -2.91 13.17
CA ALA A 40 -11.73 -2.38 11.83
C ALA A 40 -11.88 -3.49 10.78
N GLN A 41 -12.21 -3.11 9.55
CA GLN A 41 -11.99 -3.92 8.37
C GLN A 41 -10.76 -3.38 7.64
N VAL A 42 -9.78 -4.22 7.33
CA VAL A 42 -8.56 -3.85 6.61
C VAL A 42 -8.42 -4.68 5.35
N VAL A 43 -7.99 -4.05 4.26
CA VAL A 43 -7.62 -4.69 3.00
C VAL A 43 -6.19 -4.32 2.64
N LEU A 44 -5.38 -5.34 2.36
CA LEU A 44 -4.01 -5.22 1.86
C LEU A 44 -3.96 -5.83 0.46
N THR A 45 -3.19 -5.23 -0.45
CA THR A 45 -2.99 -5.80 -1.79
C THR A 45 -1.51 -6.05 -2.07
N SER A 46 -1.24 -7.03 -2.95
CA SER A 46 0.12 -7.39 -3.37
C SER A 46 0.88 -6.25 -4.07
N ASP A 47 0.18 -5.23 -4.56
CA ASP A 47 0.77 -4.03 -5.19
C ASP A 47 0.94 -2.85 -4.21
N GLY A 48 0.75 -3.09 -2.91
CA GLY A 48 1.12 -2.14 -1.85
C GLY A 48 0.04 -1.15 -1.46
N MET A 49 -1.23 -1.45 -1.75
CA MET A 49 -2.35 -0.66 -1.25
C MET A 49 -2.77 -1.18 0.12
N PHE A 50 -2.94 -0.23 1.05
CA PHE A 50 -3.64 -0.40 2.30
C PHE A 50 -4.96 0.37 2.24
N SER A 51 -6.04 -0.24 2.75
CA SER A 51 -7.31 0.44 2.98
C SER A 51 -7.95 -0.09 4.26
N ALA A 52 -8.57 0.77 5.04
CA ALA A 52 -9.25 0.39 6.27
C ALA A 52 -10.49 1.24 6.54
N VAL A 53 -11.46 0.61 7.20
CA VAL A 53 -12.68 1.22 7.74
C VAL A 53 -12.72 0.93 9.24
N SER A 54 -12.95 1.96 10.05
CA SER A 54 -12.96 1.88 11.52
C SER A 54 -13.83 2.99 12.12
N ASP A 55 -14.13 2.88 13.43
CA ASP A 55 -14.82 3.95 14.18
C ASP A 55 -14.02 5.26 14.30
N TRP A 56 -12.70 5.22 14.05
CA TRP A 56 -11.83 6.40 14.05
C TRP A 56 -11.58 6.98 12.66
N GLY A 57 -12.25 6.44 11.64
CA GLY A 57 -12.18 6.92 10.27
C GLY A 57 -11.81 5.84 9.25
N ASN A 58 -11.85 6.27 8.00
CA ASN A 58 -11.52 5.46 6.83
C ASN A 58 -10.24 5.98 6.22
N PHE A 59 -9.22 5.13 6.18
CA PHE A 59 -7.88 5.53 5.75
C PHE A 59 -7.37 4.58 4.69
N SER A 60 -6.75 5.15 3.66
CA SER A 60 -6.11 4.37 2.61
C SER A 60 -4.82 5.05 2.18
N TYR A 61 -3.83 4.23 1.82
CA TYR A 61 -2.58 4.71 1.29
C TYR A 61 -1.95 3.65 0.39
N ALA A 62 -1.36 4.12 -0.71
CA ALA A 62 -0.69 3.30 -1.71
C ALA A 62 0.82 3.50 -1.61
N TRP A 63 1.53 2.55 -1.01
CA TRP A 63 2.99 2.53 -1.09
C TRP A 63 3.40 2.08 -2.49
N ARG A 64 4.34 2.80 -3.11
CA ARG A 64 4.95 2.41 -4.39
C ARG A 64 6.35 1.80 -4.23
N ALA A 65 6.95 1.99 -3.05
CA ALA A 65 8.25 1.44 -2.68
C ALA A 65 8.11 0.69 -1.35
N PHE A 66 7.53 -0.50 -1.40
CA PHE A 66 7.45 -1.44 -0.29
C PHE A 66 8.19 -2.70 -0.73
N GLY A 67 9.38 -2.93 -0.17
CA GLY A 67 10.17 -4.11 -0.55
C GLY A 67 10.83 -4.05 -1.93
N GLN A 68 11.67 -3.04 -2.21
CA GLN A 68 12.49 -2.95 -3.44
C GLN A 68 13.54 -4.08 -3.64
N LYS A 69 13.44 -5.17 -2.89
CA LYS A 69 14.13 -6.43 -3.20
C LYS A 69 13.06 -7.42 -3.62
N GLU A 70 13.26 -8.05 -4.77
CA GLU A 70 12.36 -9.07 -5.33
C GLU A 70 11.86 -10.04 -4.25
N GLY A 71 10.56 -10.34 -4.28
CA GLY A 71 9.95 -11.37 -3.43
C GLY A 71 9.49 -10.93 -2.04
N ARG A 72 9.56 -9.63 -1.66
CA ARG A 72 8.96 -9.18 -0.38
C ARG A 72 7.46 -8.94 -0.50
N ASP A 73 6.69 -9.62 0.33
CA ASP A 73 5.24 -9.46 0.45
C ASP A 73 4.92 -8.13 1.18
N PHE A 74 3.89 -7.43 0.72
CA PHE A 74 3.47 -6.17 1.32
C PHE A 74 3.10 -6.32 2.81
N ARG A 75 2.60 -7.48 3.21
CA ARG A 75 2.25 -7.76 4.62
C ARG A 75 3.49 -7.73 5.53
N ASP A 76 4.64 -8.18 5.05
CA ASP A 76 5.89 -8.17 5.81
C ASP A 76 6.39 -6.73 5.96
N PHE A 77 6.21 -5.91 4.92
CA PHE A 77 6.46 -4.47 5.02
C PHE A 77 5.59 -3.81 6.08
N ILE A 78 4.29 -4.13 6.16
CA ILE A 78 3.39 -3.61 7.21
C ILE A 78 3.86 -4.02 8.61
N LEU A 79 4.32 -5.26 8.80
CA LEU A 79 4.88 -5.73 10.07
C LEU A 79 6.08 -4.89 10.54
N ALA A 80 6.91 -4.41 9.62
CA ALA A 80 8.10 -3.61 9.92
C ALA A 80 7.79 -2.14 10.26
N LEU A 81 6.59 -1.62 9.97
CA LEU A 81 6.29 -0.19 10.15
C LEU A 81 6.11 0.21 11.61
N GLY A 82 6.68 1.35 11.99
CA GLY A 82 6.34 2.02 13.25
C GLY A 82 4.97 2.73 13.19
N VAL A 83 4.35 2.92 14.35
CA VAL A 83 3.09 3.66 14.53
C VAL A 83 3.20 5.07 13.92
N ASP A 84 4.27 5.81 14.20
CA ASP A 84 4.42 7.19 13.73
C ASP A 84 4.49 7.29 12.21
N TYR A 85 5.33 6.47 11.57
CA TYR A 85 5.48 6.47 10.12
C TYR A 85 4.17 6.05 9.43
N PHE A 86 3.53 4.99 9.93
CA PHE A 86 2.27 4.52 9.39
C PHE A 86 1.17 5.59 9.53
N GLY A 87 1.04 6.20 10.70
CA GLY A 87 0.08 7.26 10.97
C GLY A 87 0.28 8.47 10.07
N GLN A 88 1.54 8.88 9.85
CA GLN A 88 1.87 9.94 8.91
C GLN A 88 1.39 9.62 7.48
N LYS A 89 1.51 8.35 7.03
CA LYS A 89 1.00 7.94 5.72
C LYS A 89 -0.53 7.98 5.65
N MET A 90 -1.24 7.62 6.72
CA MET A 90 -2.70 7.74 6.78
C MET A 90 -3.16 9.20 6.68
N VAL A 91 -2.49 10.12 7.38
CA VAL A 91 -2.75 11.57 7.26
C VAL A 91 -2.46 12.05 5.84
N ASN A 92 -1.31 11.68 5.28
CA ASN A 92 -0.94 12.10 3.92
C ASN A 92 -1.92 11.60 2.86
N GLY A 93 -2.46 10.39 3.01
CA GLY A 93 -3.49 9.84 2.12
C GLY A 93 -4.79 10.66 2.14
N MET A 94 -5.10 11.32 3.25
CA MET A 94 -6.29 12.15 3.42
C MET A 94 -6.07 13.64 3.13
N ALA A 95 -4.83 14.08 2.97
CA ALA A 95 -4.49 15.51 2.95
C ALA A 95 -5.19 16.31 1.84
N TYR A 96 -5.49 15.69 0.69
CA TYR A 96 -6.25 16.32 -0.40
C TYR A 96 -7.77 16.42 -0.10
N VAL A 97 -8.30 15.47 0.67
CA VAL A 97 -9.73 15.40 0.99
C VAL A 97 -10.06 16.29 2.17
N ALA A 98 -9.25 16.23 3.23
CA ALA A 98 -9.43 17.07 4.39
C ALA A 98 -8.13 17.14 5.22
N ASN A 99 -7.76 18.37 5.59
CA ASN A 99 -6.56 18.65 6.36
C ASN A 99 -6.92 19.51 7.57
N SER A 100 -7.15 18.86 8.71
CA SER A 100 -7.42 19.54 9.97
C SER A 100 -6.80 18.78 11.14
N ARG A 101 -6.51 19.49 12.24
CA ARG A 101 -6.01 18.89 13.49
C ARG A 101 -6.91 17.77 14.03
N LYS A 102 -8.22 17.83 13.75
CA LYS A 102 -9.16 16.75 14.13
C LYS A 102 -8.89 15.45 13.38
N ILE A 103 -8.47 15.54 12.13
CA ILE A 103 -8.12 14.38 11.30
C ILE A 103 -6.80 13.79 11.75
N GLU A 104 -5.79 14.63 12.03
CA GLU A 104 -4.52 14.16 12.60
C GLU A 104 -4.74 13.40 13.92
N ALA A 105 -5.57 13.94 14.82
CA ALA A 105 -5.91 13.27 16.07
C ALA A 105 -6.70 11.96 15.86
N ALA A 106 -7.59 11.90 14.86
CA ALA A 106 -8.30 10.69 14.50
C ALA A 106 -7.37 9.63 13.90
N CYS A 107 -6.46 10.02 12.99
CA CYS A 107 -5.42 9.16 12.42
C CYS A 107 -4.50 8.58 13.50
N HIS A 108 -4.12 9.37 14.49
CA HIS A 108 -3.30 8.91 15.60
C HIS A 108 -4.00 7.79 16.37
N LYS A 109 -5.25 8.04 16.80
CA LYS A 109 -6.08 7.03 17.48
C LYS A 109 -6.27 5.77 16.64
N PHE A 110 -6.60 5.94 15.36
CA PHE A 110 -6.72 4.84 14.42
C PHE A 110 -5.44 4.00 14.40
N THR A 111 -4.28 4.65 14.27
CA THR A 111 -3.02 3.93 14.12
C THR A 111 -2.62 3.17 15.37
N GLU A 112 -2.75 3.80 16.55
CA GLU A 112 -2.45 3.17 17.84
C GLU A 112 -3.34 1.96 18.15
N LYS A 113 -4.57 1.94 17.62
CA LYS A 113 -5.53 0.85 17.85
C LYS A 113 -5.46 -0.23 16.79
N VAL A 114 -5.39 0.15 15.52
CA VAL A 114 -5.52 -0.77 14.39
C VAL A 114 -4.20 -1.44 14.03
N LEU A 115 -3.10 -0.70 13.99
CA LEU A 115 -1.82 -1.27 13.54
C LEU A 115 -1.34 -2.43 14.43
N PRO A 116 -1.37 -2.35 15.77
CA PRO A 116 -0.93 -3.48 16.60
C PRO A 116 -1.77 -4.74 16.36
N VAL A 117 -3.09 -4.60 16.30
CA VAL A 117 -4.00 -5.75 16.10
C VAL A 117 -3.83 -6.35 14.69
N LEU A 118 -3.63 -5.51 13.67
CA LEU A 118 -3.29 -5.99 12.34
C LEU A 118 -1.99 -6.78 12.34
N LYS A 119 -0.95 -6.29 13.02
CA LYS A 119 0.33 -7.00 13.10
C LYS A 119 0.19 -8.37 13.77
N GLU A 120 -0.61 -8.48 14.82
CA GLU A 120 -0.88 -9.79 15.44
C GLU A 120 -1.62 -10.73 14.49
N ALA A 121 -2.61 -10.23 13.74
CA ALA A 121 -3.28 -11.02 12.71
C ALA A 121 -2.32 -11.52 11.63
N LEU A 122 -1.38 -10.68 11.18
CA LEU A 122 -0.36 -11.07 10.20
C LEU A 122 0.64 -12.08 10.76
N LYS A 123 1.08 -11.93 12.01
CA LYS A 123 1.95 -12.91 12.68
C LYS A 123 1.26 -14.26 12.85
N ALA A 124 -0.05 -14.27 13.11
CA ALA A 124 -0.83 -15.50 13.21
C ALA A 124 -0.89 -16.29 11.88
N GLU A 125 -0.65 -15.64 10.74
CA GLU A 125 -0.45 -16.31 9.43
C GLU A 125 0.96 -16.91 9.27
N GLY A 126 1.84 -16.79 10.26
CA GLY A 126 3.24 -17.23 10.19
C GLY A 126 4.20 -16.22 9.57
N ARG A 127 3.82 -14.93 9.50
CA ARG A 127 4.68 -13.88 8.95
C ARG A 127 5.62 -13.28 9.99
N SER A 128 6.80 -12.87 9.53
CA SER A 128 7.80 -12.13 10.31
C SER A 128 8.25 -10.87 9.57
N ALA A 129 8.60 -9.83 10.33
CA ALA A 129 9.12 -8.56 9.81
C ALA A 129 10.55 -8.69 9.25
#